data_AF-A0A2J7Q9U3-F1
#
_entry.id   AF-A0A2J7Q9U3-F1
#
_cell.length_a   1.000
_cell.length_b   1.000
_cell.length_c   1.000
_cell.angle_alpha   90.00
_cell.angle_beta   90.00
_cell.angle_gamma   90.00
#
_symmetry.space_group_name_H-M   'P 1'
#
loop_
_entity.id
_entity.type
_entity.pdbx_description
1 polymer ?
#
loop_
_entity_poly.entity_id
_entity_poly.type
_entity_poly.pdbx_seq_one_letter_code
_entity_poly.pdbx_strand_id
1 'polypeptide(L)'
;MVLSEEAQKFAIGREIAYAQTLYVYMNSAFPAIVIISMYAFTTNCNNRLGLFGKPFALRAILYSLVGLFGFGSWAFMKDFTTVHYETQVDKEMCALGESYIKGGIEFYSKLLKRNIALRKLMGKKGEKLYTATGNDQYMMRQLHQPLTLRKEYCELQLQEFKKQHKHSSTKVTSEDKLTISHNADTTAASPS
;
A
#
# COMPACT_ATOMS: atom_id res chain seq x y z
N MET A 1 -13.86 15.79 13.52
CA MET A 1 -13.25 15.96 12.19
C MET A 1 -14.33 15.67 11.16
N VAL A 2 -14.69 16.64 10.32
CA VAL A 2 -15.58 16.42 9.18
C VAL A 2 -14.70 16.23 7.95
N LEU A 3 -14.80 15.08 7.27
CA LEU A 3 -14.14 14.85 5.99
C LEU A 3 -14.98 15.49 4.88
N SER A 4 -14.31 16.07 3.87
CA SER A 4 -14.97 16.44 2.62
C SER A 4 -15.65 15.23 1.99
N GLU A 5 -16.69 15.45 1.19
CA GLU A 5 -17.41 14.38 0.49
C GLU A 5 -16.47 13.55 -0.40
N GLU A 6 -15.48 14.19 -1.05
CA GLU A 6 -14.45 13.51 -1.85
C GLU A 6 -13.57 12.60 -1.00
N ALA A 7 -13.18 13.04 0.20
CA ALA A 7 -12.38 12.25 1.13
C ALA A 7 -13.16 11.08 1.71
N GLN A 8 -14.48 11.23 1.92
CA GLN A 8 -15.35 10.12 2.34
C GLN A 8 -15.52 9.08 1.24
N LYS A 9 -15.74 9.52 -0.02
CA LYS A 9 -15.80 8.63 -1.19
C LYS A 9 -14.51 7.83 -1.35
N PHE A 10 -13.35 8.49 -1.22
CA PHE A 10 -12.05 7.81 -1.23
C PHE A 10 -11.94 6.78 -0.10
N ALA A 11 -12.29 7.16 1.13
CA ALA A 11 -12.21 6.26 2.28
C ALA A 11 -13.05 5.00 2.08
N ILE A 12 -14.31 5.15 1.65
CA ILE A 12 -15.22 4.03 1.43
C ILE A 12 -14.75 3.18 0.24
N GLY A 13 -14.41 3.81 -0.89
CA GLY A 13 -13.92 3.10 -2.08
C GLY A 13 -12.70 2.24 -1.80
N ARG A 14 -11.77 2.76 -0.99
CA ARG A 14 -10.57 2.04 -0.57
C ARG A 14 -10.90 0.80 0.27
N GLU A 15 -11.81 0.91 1.24
CA GLU A 15 -12.21 -0.25 2.05
C GLU A 15 -12.97 -1.30 1.22
N ILE A 16 -13.77 -0.87 0.23
CA ILE A 16 -14.45 -1.78 -0.70
C ILE A 16 -13.42 -2.54 -1.56
N ALA A 17 -12.47 -1.84 -2.17
CA ALA A 17 -11.43 -2.45 -2.98
C ALA A 17 -10.54 -3.40 -2.15
N TYR A 18 -10.23 -3.02 -0.91
CA TYR A 18 -9.53 -3.90 0.02
C TYR A 18 -10.36 -5.16 0.37
N ALA A 19 -11.67 -5.02 0.58
CA ALA A 19 -12.57 -6.14 0.85
C ALA A 19 -12.76 -7.08 -0.36
N GLN A 20 -12.70 -6.55 -1.58
CA GLN A 20 -12.73 -7.35 -2.81
C GLN A 20 -11.45 -8.17 -3.03
N THR A 21 -10.38 -7.84 -2.31
CA THR A 21 -9.10 -8.51 -2.44
C THR A 21 -9.13 -9.88 -1.76
N LEU A 22 -8.40 -10.86 -2.32
CA LEU A 22 -8.17 -12.19 -1.74
C LEU A 22 -7.38 -12.20 -0.40
N TYR A 23 -7.14 -11.04 0.20
CA TYR A 23 -6.39 -10.88 1.46
C TYR A 23 -6.92 -11.79 2.58
N VAL A 24 -8.24 -11.90 2.73
CA VAL A 24 -8.87 -12.73 3.77
C VAL A 24 -8.55 -14.22 3.57
N TYR A 25 -8.61 -14.69 2.32
CA TYR A 25 -8.30 -16.08 1.96
C TYR A 25 -6.81 -16.39 2.13
N MET A 26 -5.93 -15.46 1.74
CA MET A 26 -4.49 -15.64 1.90
C MET A 26 -4.09 -15.66 3.38
N ASN A 27 -4.67 -14.77 4.18
CA ASN A 27 -4.40 -14.70 5.62
C ASN A 27 -4.88 -15.96 6.38
N SER A 28 -5.91 -16.67 5.91
CA SER A 28 -6.33 -17.96 6.48
C SER A 28 -5.50 -19.15 5.97
N ALA A 29 -5.03 -19.12 4.72
CA ALA A 29 -4.22 -20.19 4.14
C ALA A 29 -2.77 -20.22 4.65
N PHE A 30 -2.15 -19.07 4.89
CA PHE A 30 -0.75 -18.99 5.33
C PHE A 30 -0.41 -19.81 6.58
N PRO A 31 -1.15 -19.76 7.70
CA PRO A 31 -0.82 -20.58 8.86
C PRO A 31 -0.89 -22.08 8.56
N ALA A 32 -1.86 -22.52 7.75
CA ALA A 32 -1.98 -23.93 7.36
C ALA A 32 -0.77 -24.39 6.54
N ILE A 33 -0.35 -23.59 5.55
CA ILE A 33 0.82 -23.88 4.72
C ILE A 33 2.09 -23.95 5.59
N VAL A 34 2.28 -22.97 6.48
CA VAL A 34 3.46 -22.92 7.36
C VAL A 34 3.51 -24.13 8.28
N ILE A 35 2.39 -24.54 8.88
CA ILE A 35 2.32 -25.72 9.75
C ILE A 35 2.66 -27.01 8.97
N ILE A 36 2.10 -27.19 7.77
CA ILE A 36 2.36 -28.37 6.93
C ILE A 36 3.84 -28.42 6.53
N SER A 37 4.41 -27.29 6.08
CA SER A 37 5.82 -27.20 5.74
C SER A 37 6.72 -27.46 6.95
N MET A 38 6.37 -26.93 8.12
CA MET A 38 7.11 -27.12 9.36
C MET A 38 7.09 -28.59 9.81
N TYR A 39 5.93 -29.25 9.70
CA TYR A 39 5.78 -30.67 10.00
C TYR A 39 6.61 -31.54 9.04
N ALA A 40 6.53 -31.28 7.74
CA ALA A 40 7.32 -31.99 6.73
C ALA A 40 8.82 -31.80 6.95
N PHE A 41 9.27 -30.57 7.24
CA PHE A 41 10.67 -30.26 7.51
C PHE A 41 11.18 -30.97 8.77
N THR A 42 10.40 -30.91 9.85
CA THR A 42 10.75 -31.57 11.12
C THR A 42 10.85 -33.08 10.95
N THR A 43 9.90 -33.70 10.26
CA THR A 43 9.89 -35.14 10.00
C THR A 43 11.10 -35.57 9.15
N ASN A 44 11.41 -34.82 8.09
CA ASN A 44 12.58 -35.07 7.26
C ASN A 44 13.89 -34.93 8.05
N CYS A 45 14.04 -33.87 8.85
CA CYS A 45 15.21 -33.67 9.70
C CYS A 45 15.36 -34.80 10.71
N ASN A 46 14.26 -35.20 11.34
CA ASN A 46 14.25 -36.24 12.36
C ASN A 46 14.66 -37.61 11.78
N ASN A 47 14.19 -37.93 10.55
CA ASN A 47 14.56 -39.15 9.83
C ASN A 47 16.02 -39.14 9.35
N ARG A 48 16.52 -38.00 8.82
CA ARG A 48 17.89 -37.89 8.30
C ARG A 48 18.95 -37.88 9.40
N LEU A 49 18.67 -37.25 10.53
CA LEU A 49 19.62 -37.06 11.63
C LEU A 49 19.48 -38.10 12.75
N GLY A 50 18.51 -39.02 12.65
CA GLY A 50 18.27 -40.07 13.65
C GLY A 50 17.97 -39.51 15.04
N LEU A 51 17.22 -38.41 15.12
CA LEU A 51 17.07 -37.62 16.36
C LEU A 51 16.35 -38.37 17.50
N PHE A 52 15.65 -39.47 17.19
CA PHE A 52 15.00 -40.30 18.21
C PHE A 52 15.98 -40.95 19.20
N GLY A 53 17.21 -41.24 18.78
CA GLY A 53 18.26 -41.80 19.65
C GLY A 53 19.14 -40.76 20.35
N LYS A 54 18.88 -39.46 20.13
CA LYS A 54 19.72 -38.35 20.61
C LYS A 54 19.20 -37.71 21.90
N PRO A 55 20.06 -37.06 22.70
CA PRO A 55 19.66 -36.40 23.95
C PRO A 55 18.61 -35.32 23.71
N PHE A 56 17.72 -35.16 24.69
CA PHE A 56 16.59 -34.24 24.64
C PHE A 56 16.98 -32.80 24.27
N ALA A 57 18.11 -32.30 24.77
CA ALA A 57 18.58 -30.94 24.51
C ALA A 57 18.78 -30.65 23.00
N LEU A 58 19.30 -31.61 22.25
CA LEU A 58 19.52 -31.46 20.80
C LEU A 58 18.20 -31.39 20.04
N ARG A 59 17.19 -32.13 20.50
CA ARG A 59 15.83 -32.11 19.93
C ARG A 59 15.14 -30.78 20.22
N ALA A 60 15.27 -30.28 21.44
CA ALA A 60 14.73 -28.98 21.85
C ALA A 60 15.31 -27.84 20.99
N ILE A 61 16.63 -27.78 20.82
CA ILE A 61 17.29 -26.76 19.98
C ILE A 61 16.78 -26.82 18.53
N LEU A 62 16.69 -28.01 17.94
CA LEU A 62 16.23 -28.16 16.56
C LEU A 62 14.78 -27.70 16.40
N TYR A 63 13.88 -28.09 17.31
CA TYR A 63 12.48 -27.67 17.26
C TYR A 63 12.31 -26.17 17.52
N SER A 64 13.11 -25.58 18.41
CA SER A 64 13.13 -24.13 18.62
C SER A 64 13.57 -23.38 17.36
N LEU A 65 14.61 -23.85 16.66
CA LEU A 65 15.07 -23.25 15.40
C LEU A 65 14.00 -23.35 14.31
N VAL A 66 13.37 -24.52 14.17
CA VAL A 66 12.31 -24.74 13.19
C VAL A 66 11.07 -23.90 13.50
N GLY A 67 10.68 -23.80 14.78
CA GLY A 67 9.58 -22.95 15.22
C GLY A 67 9.85 -21.47 14.99
N LEU A 68 11.06 -21.00 15.29
CA LEU A 68 11.47 -19.62 15.02
C LEU A 68 11.45 -19.31 13.52
N PHE A 69 11.94 -20.24 12.70
CA PHE A 69 11.92 -20.12 11.25
C PHE A 69 10.49 -20.09 10.71
N GLY A 70 9.62 -21.00 11.17
CA GLY A 70 8.20 -21.03 10.77
C GLY A 70 7.46 -19.75 11.16
N PHE A 71 7.68 -19.24 12.37
CA PHE A 71 7.13 -17.96 12.81
C PHE A 71 7.63 -16.79 11.95
N GLY A 72 8.94 -16.77 11.66
CA GLY A 72 9.56 -15.78 10.78
C GLY A 72 8.96 -15.80 9.36
N SER A 73 8.82 -16.99 8.76
CA SER A 73 8.21 -17.16 7.45
C SER A 73 6.75 -16.71 7.43
N TRP A 74 5.96 -17.06 8.46
CA TRP A 74 4.57 -16.59 8.57
C TRP A 74 4.49 -15.06 8.70
N ALA A 75 5.31 -14.47 9.57
CA ALA A 75 5.35 -13.03 9.79
C ALA A 75 5.72 -12.30 8.49
N PHE A 76 6.77 -12.77 7.81
CA PHE A 76 7.23 -12.19 6.56
C PHE A 76 6.17 -12.28 5.45
N MET A 77 5.55 -13.46 5.28
CA MET A 77 4.49 -13.66 4.29
C MET A 77 3.31 -12.72 4.54
N LYS A 78 2.92 -12.57 5.80
CA LYS A 78 1.82 -11.68 6.21
C LYS A 78 2.16 -10.22 5.94
N ASP A 79 3.31 -9.74 6.40
CA ASP A 79 3.72 -8.34 6.22
C ASP A 79 3.83 -7.98 4.73
N PHE A 80 4.46 -8.86 3.93
CA PHE A 80 4.58 -8.66 2.49
C PHE A 80 3.22 -8.58 1.80
N THR A 81 2.31 -9.50 2.15
CA THR A 81 0.97 -9.55 1.57
C THR A 81 0.15 -8.30 1.91
N THR A 82 0.22 -7.83 3.16
CA THR A 82 -0.47 -6.61 3.57
C THR A 82 0.04 -5.39 2.80
N VAL A 83 1.36 -5.19 2.73
CA VAL A 83 1.95 -4.04 2.01
C VAL A 83 1.62 -4.10 0.52
N HIS A 84 1.66 -5.30 -0.08
CA HIS A 84 1.35 -5.48 -1.49
C HIS A 84 -0.08 -5.07 -1.81
N TYR A 85 -1.07 -5.56 -1.06
CA TYR A 85 -2.47 -5.24 -1.32
C TYR A 85 -2.84 -3.80 -0.96
N GLU A 86 -2.28 -3.24 0.12
CA GLU A 86 -2.46 -1.80 0.42
C GLU A 86 -1.97 -0.92 -0.74
N THR A 87 -0.81 -1.25 -1.31
CA THR A 87 -0.24 -0.52 -2.45
C THR A 87 -1.09 -0.69 -3.71
N GLN A 88 -1.60 -1.90 -3.98
CA GLN A 88 -2.47 -2.15 -5.12
C GLN A 88 -3.78 -1.37 -5.03
N VAL A 89 -4.43 -1.41 -3.87
CA VAL A 89 -5.67 -0.65 -3.64
C VAL A 89 -5.45 0.86 -3.78
N ASP A 90 -4.35 1.39 -3.24
CA ASP A 90 -4.05 2.82 -3.40
C ASP A 90 -3.81 3.21 -4.87
N LYS A 91 -3.19 2.33 -5.67
CA LYS A 91 -3.02 2.52 -7.11
C LYS A 91 -4.36 2.56 -7.83
N GLU A 92 -5.25 1.61 -7.53
CA GLU A 92 -6.60 1.55 -8.11
C GLU A 92 -7.40 2.80 -7.76
N MET A 93 -7.35 3.25 -6.50
CA MET A 93 -8.04 4.48 -6.09
C MET A 93 -7.51 5.73 -6.79
N CYS A 94 -6.18 5.83 -7.00
CA CYS A 94 -5.60 6.95 -7.73
C CYS A 94 -5.95 6.94 -9.23
N ALA A 95 -6.23 5.76 -9.81
CA ALA A 95 -6.62 5.63 -11.21
C ALA A 95 -8.06 6.10 -11.51
N LEU A 96 -8.93 6.18 -10.50
CA LEU A 96 -10.33 6.57 -10.67
C LEU A 96 -10.53 8.05 -11.04
N GLY A 97 -9.54 8.91 -10.81
CA GLY A 97 -9.53 10.31 -11.28
C GLY A 97 -9.06 11.35 -10.27
N GLU A 98 -9.01 12.61 -10.69
CA GLU A 98 -8.42 13.71 -9.91
C GLU A 98 -9.13 13.97 -8.57
N SER A 99 -10.46 13.81 -8.52
CA SER A 99 -11.24 13.99 -7.29
C SER A 99 -10.90 12.94 -6.23
N TYR A 100 -10.68 11.69 -6.64
CA TYR A 100 -10.23 10.63 -5.73
C TYR A 100 -8.82 10.87 -5.21
N ILE A 101 -7.90 11.36 -6.05
CA ILE A 101 -6.53 11.71 -5.64
C ILE A 101 -6.55 12.84 -4.60
N LYS A 102 -7.33 13.91 -4.84
CA LYS A 102 -7.49 15.02 -3.88
C LYS A 102 -8.13 14.55 -2.57
N GLY A 103 -9.19 13.75 -2.67
CA GLY A 103 -9.84 13.12 -1.52
C GLY A 103 -8.87 12.27 -0.69
N GLY A 104 -8.00 11.51 -1.34
CA GLY A 104 -6.96 10.70 -0.69
C GLY A 104 -5.93 11.53 0.06
N ILE A 105 -5.43 12.62 -0.53
CA ILE A 105 -4.48 13.55 0.12
C ILE A 105 -5.12 14.17 1.37
N GLU A 106 -6.37 14.62 1.28
CA GLU A 106 -7.11 15.17 2.42
C GLU A 106 -7.32 14.12 3.50
N PHE A 107 -7.74 12.91 3.12
CA PHE A 107 -7.95 11.79 4.01
C PHE A 107 -6.68 11.46 4.82
N TYR A 108 -5.54 11.24 4.15
CA TYR A 108 -4.28 10.91 4.81
C TYR A 108 -3.75 12.06 5.66
N SER A 109 -3.89 13.31 5.20
CA SER A 109 -3.50 14.51 5.97
C SER A 109 -4.29 14.63 7.28
N LYS A 110 -5.61 14.42 7.25
CA LYS A 110 -6.45 14.44 8.45
C LYS A 110 -6.14 13.26 9.37
N LEU A 111 -5.85 12.08 8.82
CA LEU A 111 -5.47 10.91 9.61
C LEU A 111 -4.14 11.11 10.33
N LEU A 112 -3.13 11.67 9.66
CA LEU A 112 -1.85 12.03 10.30
C LEU A 112 -2.05 13.07 11.42
N LYS A 113 -2.85 14.12 11.19
CA LYS A 113 -3.17 15.12 12.22
C LYS A 113 -3.85 14.51 13.44
N ARG A 114 -4.76 13.56 13.23
CA ARG A 114 -5.39 12.78 14.32
C ARG A 114 -4.32 12.01 15.12
N ASN A 115 -3.42 11.30 14.45
CA ASN A 115 -2.38 10.52 15.12
C ASN A 115 -1.40 11.40 15.91
N ILE A 116 -1.03 12.57 15.38
CA ILE A 116 -0.21 13.56 16.09
C ILE A 116 -0.94 14.11 17.32
N ALA A 117 -2.24 14.41 17.20
CA ALA A 117 -3.04 14.86 18.34
C ALA A 117 -3.13 13.75 19.42
N LEU A 118 -3.39 12.50 19.02
CA LEU A 118 -3.42 11.34 19.91
C LEU A 118 -2.07 11.11 20.61
N ARG A 119 -0.95 11.29 19.90
CA ARG A 119 0.39 11.25 20.49
C ARG A 119 0.51 12.25 21.64
N LYS A 120 0.07 13.49 21.43
CA LYS A 120 0.11 14.56 22.45
C LYS A 120 -0.84 14.29 23.61
N LEU A 121 -2.07 13.87 23.33
CA LEU A 121 -3.11 13.59 24.33
C LEU A 121 -2.74 12.44 25.28
N MET A 122 -2.09 11.40 24.77
CA MET A 122 -1.73 10.21 25.57
C MET A 122 -0.36 10.31 26.27
N GLY A 123 0.38 11.41 26.08
CA GLY A 123 1.71 11.62 26.67
C GLY A 123 2.68 10.48 26.38
N LYS A 124 3.33 9.94 27.43
CA LYS A 124 4.34 8.86 27.32
C LYS A 124 3.85 7.58 26.61
N LYS A 125 2.55 7.26 26.70
CA LYS A 125 1.97 6.11 25.98
C LYS A 125 1.82 6.42 24.49
N GLY A 126 1.44 7.64 24.15
CA GLY A 126 1.31 8.09 22.77
C GLY A 126 2.64 8.17 22.02
N GLU A 127 3.71 8.56 22.70
CA GLU A 127 5.06 8.60 22.12
C GLU A 127 5.61 7.24 21.71
N LYS A 128 5.15 6.16 22.35
CA LYS A 128 5.51 4.78 21.97
C LYS A 128 4.71 4.27 20.77
N LEU A 129 3.49 4.78 20.56
CA LEU A 129 2.55 4.32 19.55
C LEU A 129 2.69 5.06 18.23
N TYR A 130 2.99 6.35 18.28
CA TYR A 130 3.03 7.22 17.09
C TYR A 130 4.34 7.98 17.03
N THR A 131 4.88 8.12 15.82
CA THR A 131 6.05 8.96 15.49
C THR A 131 5.66 10.45 15.51
N ALA A 132 6.64 11.36 15.59
CA ALA A 132 6.39 12.81 15.57
C ALA A 132 5.68 13.27 14.28
N THR A 133 5.88 12.53 13.19
CA THR A 133 5.24 12.71 11.88
C THR A 133 3.82 12.17 11.82
N GLY A 134 3.35 11.42 12.83
CA GLY A 134 2.02 10.80 12.87
C GLY A 134 1.95 9.37 12.31
N ASN A 135 3.08 8.78 11.90
CA ASN A 135 3.17 7.37 11.50
C ASN A 135 3.08 6.45 12.73
N ASP A 136 2.52 5.26 12.56
CA ASP A 136 2.50 4.24 13.61
C ASP A 136 3.90 3.71 13.86
N GLN A 137 4.30 3.69 15.14
CA GLN A 137 5.61 3.23 15.58
C GLN A 137 5.49 1.79 16.09
N TYR A 138 6.01 0.85 15.31
CA TYR A 138 6.10 -0.55 15.71
C TYR A 138 7.48 -0.84 16.31
N MET A 139 7.53 -1.57 17.43
CA MET A 139 8.81 -1.88 18.10
C MET A 139 9.71 -2.85 17.31
N MET A 140 9.12 -3.73 16.49
CA MET A 140 9.86 -4.78 15.79
C MET A 140 9.38 -4.99 14.34
N ARG A 141 8.08 -4.80 14.05
CA ARG A 141 7.48 -5.23 12.78
C ARG A 141 6.55 -4.17 12.19
N GLN A 142 6.85 -3.68 10.99
CA GLN A 142 5.96 -2.78 10.26
C GLN A 142 4.81 -3.60 9.64
N LEU A 143 3.62 -3.54 10.26
CA LEU A 143 2.45 -4.25 9.74
C LEU A 143 1.83 -3.59 8.51
N HIS A 144 1.96 -2.27 8.41
CA HIS A 144 1.25 -1.45 7.43
C HIS A 144 2.22 -0.46 6.78
N GLN A 145 1.91 -0.06 5.55
CA GLN A 145 2.69 0.95 4.86
C GLN A 145 2.60 2.30 5.62
N PRO A 146 3.72 3.03 5.82
CA PRO A 146 3.71 4.32 6.48
C PRO A 146 2.72 5.30 5.82
N LEU A 147 1.88 5.94 6.63
CA LEU A 147 0.85 6.86 6.14
C LEU A 147 1.45 8.05 5.37
N THR A 148 2.64 8.50 5.76
CA THR A 148 3.37 9.55 5.02
C THR A 148 3.69 9.14 3.60
N LEU A 149 4.13 7.89 3.39
CA LEU A 149 4.47 7.37 2.07
C LEU A 149 3.23 7.28 1.17
N ARG A 150 2.09 6.86 1.73
CA ARG A 150 0.81 6.81 0.99
C ARG A 150 0.35 8.20 0.56
N LYS A 151 0.51 9.20 1.44
CA LYS A 151 0.22 10.60 1.11
C LYS A 151 1.11 11.13 -0.02
N GLU A 152 2.42 10.90 0.08
CA GLU A 152 3.39 11.31 -0.95
C GLU A 152 3.08 10.66 -2.30
N TYR A 153 2.69 9.38 -2.30
CA TYR A 153 2.27 8.68 -3.51
C TYR A 153 1.08 9.37 -4.20
N CYS A 154 0.02 9.71 -3.45
CA CYS A 154 -1.11 10.46 -4.01
C CYS A 154 -0.72 11.84 -4.54
N GLU A 155 0.20 12.54 -3.86
CA GLU A 155 0.70 13.85 -4.31
C GLU A 155 1.49 13.74 -5.62
N LEU A 156 2.32 12.71 -5.77
CA LEU A 156 3.04 12.42 -7.02
C LEU A 156 2.07 12.12 -8.17
N GLN A 157 1.07 11.27 -7.94
CA GLN A 157 0.03 10.96 -8.93
C GLN A 157 -0.75 12.22 -9.37
N LEU A 158 -1.07 13.12 -8.44
CA LEU A 158 -1.70 14.40 -8.78
C LEU A 158 -0.83 15.26 -9.71
N GLN A 159 0.48 15.28 -9.48
CA GLN A 159 1.41 16.03 -10.33
C GLN A 159 1.51 15.42 -11.73
N GLU A 160 1.53 14.10 -11.83
CA GLU A 160 1.51 13.39 -13.12
C GLU A 160 0.24 13.68 -13.90
N PHE A 161 -0.94 13.59 -13.26
CA PHE A 161 -2.22 13.97 -13.87
C PHE A 161 -2.20 15.41 -14.39
N LYS A 162 -1.71 16.37 -13.59
CA LYS A 162 -1.61 17.78 -14.01
C LYS A 162 -0.65 17.98 -15.20
N LYS A 163 0.46 17.23 -15.26
CA LYS A 163 1.40 17.27 -16.38
C LYS A 163 0.78 16.73 -17.66
N GLN A 164 0.06 15.60 -17.58
CA GLN A 164 -0.64 15.01 -18.73
C GLN A 164 -1.71 15.95 -19.28
N HIS A 165 -2.54 16.54 -18.42
CA HIS A 165 -3.55 17.52 -18.86
C HIS A 165 -2.94 18.76 -19.52
N LYS A 166 -1.82 19.28 -19.00
CA LYS A 166 -1.11 20.41 -19.64
C LYS A 166 -0.57 20.03 -21.03
N HIS A 167 -0.04 18.82 -21.20
CA HIS A 167 0.48 18.36 -22.49
C HIS A 167 -0.65 18.15 -23.51
N SER A 168 -1.79 17.62 -23.09
CA SER A 168 -2.99 17.46 -23.93
C SER A 168 -3.56 18.82 -24.35
N SER A 169 -3.71 19.79 -23.45
CA SER A 169 -4.15 21.15 -23.81
C SER A 169 -3.18 21.87 -24.76
N THR A 170 -1.88 21.60 -24.64
CA THR A 170 -0.87 22.20 -25.54
C THR A 170 -0.96 21.60 -26.94
N LYS A 171 -1.17 20.29 -27.07
CA LYS A 171 -1.34 19.61 -28.37
C LYS A 171 -2.58 20.06 -29.13
N VAL A 172 -3.73 20.17 -28.44
CA VAL A 172 -4.98 20.66 -29.03
C VAL A 172 -4.81 22.10 -29.55
N THR A 173 -4.15 22.96 -28.78
CA THR A 173 -3.89 24.35 -29.19
C THR A 173 -2.96 24.46 -30.41
N SER A 174 -2.01 23.51 -30.58
CA SER A 174 -1.14 23.47 -31.75
C SER A 174 -1.80 22.88 -32.99
N GLU A 175 -2.68 21.88 -32.85
CA GLU A 175 -3.46 21.33 -33.97
C GLU A 175 -4.51 22.33 -34.46
N ASP A 176 -5.20 23.04 -33.55
CA ASP A 176 -6.15 24.10 -33.94
C ASP A 176 -5.44 25.24 -34.69
N LYS A 177 -4.21 25.61 -34.30
CA LYS A 177 -3.43 26.63 -35.04
C LYS A 177 -2.99 26.16 -36.43
N LEU A 178 -2.66 24.88 -36.60
CA LEU A 178 -2.25 24.31 -37.89
C LEU A 178 -3.45 24.19 -38.86
N THR A 179 -4.62 23.83 -38.34
CA THR A 179 -5.85 23.73 -39.14
C THR A 179 -6.36 25.11 -39.59
N ILE A 180 -6.22 26.13 -38.74
CA ILE A 180 -6.59 27.51 -39.08
C ILE A 180 -5.63 28.10 -40.13
N SER A 181 -4.32 27.83 -40.07
CA SER A 181 -3.38 28.32 -41.09
C SER A 181 -3.62 27.67 -42.46
N HIS A 182 -3.95 26.37 -42.50
CA HIS A 182 -4.19 25.65 -43.76
C HIS A 182 -5.48 26.09 -44.49
N ASN A 183 -6.50 26.55 -43.74
CA ASN A 183 -7.75 27.09 -44.30
C ASN A 183 -7.63 28.55 -44.75
N ALA A 184 -6.75 29.34 -44.13
CA ALA A 184 -6.48 30.73 -44.53
C ALA A 184 -5.75 30.81 -45.88
N ASP A 185 -4.81 29.89 -46.14
CA ASP A 185 -4.07 29.87 -47.42
C ASP A 185 -4.94 29.40 -48.60
N THR A 186 -5.97 28.57 -48.34
CA THR A 186 -6.87 28.05 -49.39
C THR A 186 -7.93 29.08 -49.84
N THR A 187 -8.26 30.05 -48.97
CA THR A 187 -9.26 31.10 -49.28
C THR A 187 -8.68 32.32 -50.00
N ALA A 188 -7.34 32.47 -50.05
CA ALA A 188 -6.67 33.55 -50.77
C ALA A 188 -6.40 33.23 -52.26
N ALA A 189 -6.68 32.01 -52.73
CA ALA A 189 -6.34 31.53 -54.08
C ALA A 189 -7.51 31.48 -55.07
N SER A 190 -8.59 32.25 -54.87
CA SER A 190 -9.54 32.53 -55.97
C SER A 190 -9.92 34.01 -56.07
N PRO A 191 -9.33 34.70 -57.06
CA PRO A 191 -10.02 35.75 -57.77
C PRO A 191 -10.20 35.34 -59.24
N SER A 192 -11.47 35.42 -59.67
CA SER A 192 -11.97 35.67 -61.04
C SER A 192 -11.44 34.83 -62.20
#